data_AF-A0A928FN02-F1
#
_entry.id   AF-A0A928FN02-F1
#
_cell.length_a   1.000
_cell.length_b   1.000
_cell.length_c   1.000
_cell.angle_alpha   90.00
_cell.angle_beta   90.00
_cell.angle_gamma   90.00
#
_symmetry.space_group_name_H-M   'P 1'
#
loop_
_entity.id
_entity.type
_entity.pdbx_description
1 polymer ?
#
loop_
_entity_poly.entity_id
_entity_poly.type
_entity_poly.pdbx_seq_one_letter_code
_entity_poly.pdbx_strand_id
1 'polypeptide(L)' 'MYSLPKALTGLSIEEAGYKKIKLRPSLLGLKRAKVEIPTPCGMIICEMEQGCKPKIAVPDEIVLEND' A
#
# COMPACT_ATOMS: atom_id res chain seq x y z
N MET A 1 7.98 4.23 -14.26
CA MET A 1 6.56 4.00 -14.55
C MET A 1 5.98 3.08 -13.47
N TYR A 2 5.55 3.66 -12.34
CA TYR A 2 4.78 3.04 -11.22
C TYR A 2 4.11 4.15 -10.38
N SER A 3 3.86 5.30 -11.01
CA SER A 3 3.50 6.54 -10.29
C SER A 3 2.14 6.45 -9.61
N LEU A 4 1.14 5.85 -10.26
CA LEU A 4 -0.22 5.81 -9.71
C LEU A 4 -0.35 4.85 -8.51
N PRO A 5 0.09 3.58 -8.57
CA PRO A 5 0.09 2.72 -7.39
C PRO A 5 0.86 3.33 -6.22
N LYS A 6 2.06 3.87 -6.47
CA LYS A 6 2.87 4.52 -5.45
C LYS A 6 2.20 5.78 -4.87
N ALA A 7 1.58 6.61 -5.71
CA ALA A 7 0.90 7.81 -5.24
C ALA A 7 -0.37 7.50 -4.45
N LEU A 8 -1.11 6.45 -4.83
CA LEU A 8 -2.32 6.01 -4.14
C LEU A 8 -2.02 5.33 -2.81
N THR A 9 -0.95 4.53 -2.72
CA THR A 9 -0.61 3.79 -1.49
C THR A 9 0.38 4.54 -0.60
N GLY A 10 1.07 5.54 -1.15
CA GLY A 10 2.18 6.21 -0.47
C GLY A 10 3.34 5.26 -0.14
N LEU A 11 3.50 4.16 -0.89
CA LEU A 11 4.46 3.11 -0.58
C LEU A 11 5.90 3.65 -0.50
N SER A 12 6.52 3.42 0.66
CA SER A 12 7.95 3.54 0.91
C SER A 12 8.51 2.19 1.36
N ILE A 13 9.68 1.81 0.83
CA ILE A 13 10.38 0.57 1.17
C ILE A 13 11.55 0.97 2.06
N GLU A 14 11.42 0.72 3.36
CA GLU A 14 12.41 1.09 4.37
C GLU A 14 13.53 0.05 4.48
N GLU A 15 13.23 -1.22 4.21
CA GLU A 15 14.21 -2.29 4.07
C GLU A 15 14.03 -3.04 2.74
N ALA A 16 15.16 -3.30 2.06
CA ALA A 16 15.19 -3.94 0.76
C ALA A 16 14.46 -5.30 0.74
N GLY A 17 13.86 -5.62 -0.41
CA GLY A 17 13.08 -6.85 -0.55
C GLY A 17 11.71 -6.80 0.13
N TYR A 18 11.19 -5.59 0.41
CA TYR A 18 9.89 -5.38 1.06
C TYR A 18 9.80 -5.88 2.50
N LYS A 19 10.92 -6.23 3.15
CA LYS A 19 10.90 -6.72 4.55
C LYS A 19 10.28 -5.73 5.52
N LYS A 20 10.48 -4.43 5.27
CA LYS A 20 9.85 -3.35 6.01
C LYS A 20 9.35 -2.30 5.05
N ILE A 21 8.08 -1.95 5.19
CA ILE A 21 7.43 -0.94 4.36
C ILE A 21 6.63 0.05 5.20
N LYS A 22 6.33 1.18 4.57
CA LYS A 22 5.41 2.18 5.07
C LYS A 22 4.36 2.49 4.01
N LEU A 23 3.11 2.61 4.43
CA LEU A 23 1.98 2.95 3.57
C LEU A 23 1.29 4.21 4.08
N ARG A 24 0.98 5.12 3.16
CA ARG A 24 0.19 6.34 3.41
C ARG A 24 -0.91 6.44 2.36
N PRO A 25 -1.98 5.62 2.47
CA PRO A 25 -3.00 5.55 1.45
C PRO A 25 -3.73 6.88 1.28
N SER A 26 -3.90 7.31 0.03
CA SER A 26 -4.63 8.52 -0.34
C SER A 26 -5.39 8.29 -1.63
N LEU A 27 -6.66 8.69 -1.65
CA LEU A 27 -7.49 8.62 -2.85
C LEU A 27 -7.14 9.70 -3.88
N LEU A 28 -6.34 10.71 -3.53
CA LEU A 28 -5.99 11.81 -4.44
C LEU A 28 -7.22 12.47 -5.12
N GLY A 29 -8.35 12.54 -4.40
CA GLY A 29 -9.62 13.06 -4.91
C GLY A 29 -10.52 12.03 -5.62
N LEU A 30 -10.09 10.78 -5.78
CA LEU A 30 -10.93 9.70 -6.31
C LEU A 30 -11.99 9.24 -5.29
N LYS A 31 -13.07 8.62 -5.77
CA LYS A 31 -14.12 8.05 -4.91
C LYS A 31 -13.73 6.71 -4.29
N ARG A 32 -12.99 5.89 -5.04
CA ARG A 32 -12.54 4.56 -4.63
C ARG A 32 -11.28 4.17 -5.41
N ALA A 33 -10.45 3.33 -4.81
CA ALA A 33 -9.32 2.72 -5.49
C ALA A 33 -9.00 1.36 -4.86
N LYS A 34 -8.57 0.42 -5.69
CA LYS A 34 -7.96 -0.83 -5.27
C LYS A 34 -6.58 -0.91 -5.91
N VAL A 35 -5.56 -1.12 -5.08
CA VAL A 35 -4.18 -1.27 -5.54
C VAL A 35 -3.67 -2.61 -5.08
N GLU A 36 -3.13 -3.37 -6.01
CA GLU A 36 -2.49 -4.67 -5.76
C GLU A 36 -1.03 -4.56 -6.18
N ILE A 37 -0.12 -4.77 -5.22
CA ILE A 37 1.32 -4.64 -5.45
C ILE A 37 1.94 -6.02 -5.29
N PRO A 38 2.45 -6.63 -6.39
CA PRO A 38 3.18 -7.87 -6.29
C PRO A 38 4.53 -7.65 -5.63
N THR A 39 4.87 -8.52 -4.69
CA THR A 39 6.17 -8.55 -4.01
C THR A 39 6.73 -9.98 -4.04
N PRO A 40 8.03 -10.17 -3.75
CA PRO A 40 8.59 -11.51 -3.59
C PRO A 40 7.93 -12.36 -2.50
N CYS A 41 7.29 -11.73 -1.51
CA CYS A 41 6.62 -12.40 -0.38
C CYS A 41 5.11 -12.57 -0.59
N GLY A 42 4.57 -12.19 -1.76
CA GLY A 42 3.14 -12.23 -2.04
C GLY A 42 2.56 -10.86 -2.39
N MET A 43 1.24 -10.72 -2.27
CA MET A 43 0.51 -9.53 -2.71
C MET A 43 0.21 -8.59 -1.54
N ILE A 44 0.59 -7.32 -1.68
CA ILE A 44 0.04 -6.25 -0.83
C ILE A 44 -1.25 -5.75 -1.48
N ILE A 45 -2.33 -5.68 -0.71
CA ILE A 45 -3.63 -5.18 -1.19
C ILE A 45 -4.03 -3.96 -0.37
N CYS A 46 -4.30 -2.86 -1.05
CA CYS A 46 -4.81 -1.63 -0.45
C CYS A 46 -6.14 -1.24 -1.11
N GLU A 47 -7.21 -1.32 -0.33
CA GLU A 47 -8.55 -0.90 -0.74
C GLU A 47 -8.94 0.38 -0.02
N MET A 48 -9.39 1.36 -0.79
CA MET A 48 -9.80 2.66 -0.30
C MET A 48 -11.15 3.06 -0.88
N GLU A 49 -11.98 3.64 -0.02
CA GLU A 49 -13.27 4.23 -0.38
C GLU A 49 -13.44 5.54 0.38
N GLN A 50 -13.99 6.55 -0.29
CA GLN A 50 -14.11 7.90 0.26
C GLN A 50 -14.97 7.89 1.53
N GLY A 51 -14.43 8.44 2.63
CA GLY A 51 -15.10 8.45 3.94
C GLY A 51 -14.88 7.19 4.78
N CYS A 52 -14.23 6.16 4.24
CA CYS A 52 -13.89 4.94 4.95
C CYS A 52 -12.41 4.90 5.36
N LYS A 53 -12.09 4.15 6.42
CA LYS A 53 -10.69 3.81 6.72
C LYS A 53 -10.15 2.85 5.64
N PRO A 54 -8.91 3.05 5.16
CA PRO A 54 -8.28 2.12 4.21
C PRO A 54 -8.23 0.70 4.79
N LYS A 55 -8.50 -0.30 3.94
CA LYS A 55 -8.29 -1.71 4.26
C LYS A 55 -6.99 -2.15 3.62
N ILE A 56 -6.05 -2.59 4.44
CA ILE A 56 -4.72 -2.98 4.01
C ILE A 56 -4.50 -4.44 4.40
N ALA A 57 -4.12 -5.26 3.44
CA ALA A 57 -3.62 -6.61 3.66
C ALA A 57 -2.16 -6.67 3.20
N VAL A 58 -1.31 -7.17 4.08
CA VAL A 58 0.14 -7.30 3.86
C VAL A 58 0.51 -8.74 4.21
N PRO A 59 1.35 -9.42 3.41
CA PRO A 59 1.90 -10.73 3.77
C PRO A 59 2.59 -10.71 5.13
N ASP A 60 2.50 -11.80 5.89
CA ASP A 60 3.02 -11.88 7.26
C ASP A 60 4.54 -11.65 7.35
N GLU A 61 5.27 -11.92 6.25
CA GLU A 61 6.71 -11.71 6.14
C GLU A 61 7.13 -10.24 6.01
N ILE A 62 6.17 -9.34 5.77
CA ILE A 62 6.41 -7.91 5.57
C ILE A 62 5.97 -7.14 6.81
N VAL A 63 6.91 -6.43 7.43
CA VAL A 63 6.62 -5.53 8.55
C VAL A 63 6.03 -4.23 8.01
N LEU A 64 4.77 -3.96 8.37
CA LEU A 64 4.14 -2.66 8.15
C LEU A 64 4.46 -1.72 9.32
N GLU A 65 5.21 -0.66 9.04
CA GLU A 65 5.46 0.40 10.03
C GLU A 65 4.25 1.32 10.15
N ASN A 66 3.72 1.44 11.37
CA ASN A 66 2.71 2.44 11.71
C ASN A 66 3.42 3.74 12.10
N ASP A 67 2.97 4.87 11.56
CA ASP A 67 3.28 6.21 12.11
C ASP A 67 2.57 6.42 13.45
#